data_AF-A0A0D2P4U7-F1
#
_entry.id   AF-A0A0D2P4U7-F1
#
_cell.length_a   1.000
_cell.length_b   1.000
_cell.length_c   1.000
_cell.angle_alpha   90.00
_cell.angle_beta   90.00
_cell.angle_gamma   90.00
#
_symmetry.space_group_name_H-M   'P 1'
#
loop_
_entity.id
_entity.type
_entity.pdbx_description
1 polymer ?
#
loop_
_entity_poly.entity_id
_entity_poly.type
_entity_poly.pdbx_seq_one_letter_code
_entity_poly.pdbx_strand_id
1 'polypeptide(L)'
;MVWGSWRKYYKDVVTFTAMVTMECVIVGINTLFKAATLKGISFHVFLVYDYAVAALLLLPTPFFSYRSRVLPPLSLRILCKIGLLGFIGISCQIMGYTGIIYGSPTLSSAISNLTPAFTFILAILFRMEKLVLKRRSSQAKVMGTIISITGAFVVTLYKGPAIVKASMSLHQPLNSSSTNWVIGGVFLTVQNILIPFWYIFLTQIMEEYPAELTVVFFYNLCVCFIALVVGLVVERNASAWRIRPDIALASVICSVRTRDCI
;
A
#
# COMPACT_ATOMS: atom_id res chain seq x y z
N MET A 1 6.76 -1.51 -39.39
CA MET A 1 7.64 -1.59 -38.19
C MET A 1 7.52 -0.37 -37.26
N VAL A 2 7.35 0.86 -37.78
CA VAL A 2 7.28 2.11 -37.00
C VAL A 2 6.06 2.21 -36.06
N TRP A 3 4.89 1.71 -36.48
CA TRP A 3 3.64 1.79 -35.71
C TRP A 3 3.65 0.97 -34.41
N GLY A 4 4.40 -0.15 -34.40
CA GLY A 4 4.62 -0.95 -33.19
C GLY A 4 5.59 -0.31 -32.21
N SER A 5 6.58 0.45 -32.73
CA SER A 5 7.54 1.20 -31.90
C SER A 5 6.89 2.39 -31.21
N TRP A 6 6.04 3.14 -31.92
CA TRP A 6 5.28 4.27 -31.36
C TRP A 6 4.28 3.84 -30.27
N ARG A 7 3.55 2.74 -30.50
CA ARG A 7 2.62 2.18 -29.51
C ARG A 7 3.35 1.67 -28.27
N LYS A 8 4.54 1.09 -28.44
CA LYS A 8 5.40 0.64 -27.34
C LYS A 8 5.94 1.83 -26.55
N TYR A 9 6.48 2.84 -27.23
CA TYR A 9 6.95 4.08 -26.60
C TYR A 9 5.84 4.79 -25.84
N TYR A 10 4.66 4.95 -26.44
CA TYR A 10 3.49 5.51 -25.77
C TYR A 10 3.10 4.70 -24.52
N LYS A 11 3.08 3.36 -24.61
CA LYS A 11 2.79 2.49 -23.47
C LYS A 11 3.84 2.63 -22.36
N ASP A 12 5.13 2.72 -22.72
CA ASP A 12 6.22 2.87 -21.78
C ASP A 12 6.16 4.24 -21.07
N VAL A 13 5.86 5.32 -21.81
CA VAL A 13 5.66 6.67 -21.27
C VAL A 13 4.42 6.75 -20.37
N VAL A 14 3.30 6.14 -20.78
CA VAL A 14 2.08 6.05 -19.94
C VAL A 14 2.35 5.26 -18.66
N THR A 15 3.07 4.15 -18.75
CA THR A 15 3.43 3.34 -17.58
C THR A 15 4.34 4.13 -16.61
N PHE A 16 5.33 4.84 -17.15
CA PHE A 16 6.24 5.66 -16.34
C PHE A 16 5.52 6.83 -15.68
N THR A 17 4.68 7.56 -16.42
CA THR A 17 3.89 8.67 -15.88
C THR A 17 2.88 8.21 -14.83
N ALA A 18 2.25 7.05 -15.02
CA ALA A 18 1.39 6.43 -14.01
C ALA A 18 2.17 6.07 -12.73
N MET A 19 3.36 5.46 -12.85
CA MET A 19 4.21 5.15 -11.70
C MET A 19 4.60 6.41 -10.92
N VAL A 20 5.05 7.46 -11.61
CA VAL A 20 5.42 8.74 -10.97
C VAL A 20 4.22 9.37 -10.27
N THR A 21 3.05 9.38 -10.93
CA THR A 21 1.82 9.95 -10.35
C THR A 21 1.40 9.18 -9.10
N MET A 22 1.45 7.84 -9.13
CA MET A 22 1.16 6.99 -7.97
C MET A 22 2.11 7.26 -6.81
N GLU A 23 3.42 7.36 -7.06
CA GLU A 23 4.38 7.70 -6.02
C GLU A 23 4.14 9.10 -5.43
N CYS A 24 3.82 10.10 -6.26
CA CYS A 24 3.44 11.43 -5.79
C CYS A 24 2.18 11.41 -4.90
N VAL A 25 1.18 10.59 -5.27
CA VAL A 25 -0.05 10.39 -4.47
C VAL A 25 0.28 9.74 -3.13
N ILE A 26 1.09 8.69 -3.14
CA ILE A 26 1.53 7.98 -1.92
C ILE A 26 2.29 8.93 -1.00
N VAL A 27 3.21 9.72 -1.52
CA VAL A 27 3.97 10.72 -0.75
C VAL A 27 3.05 11.81 -0.19
N GLY A 28 2.08 12.28 -0.98
CA GLY A 28 1.05 13.22 -0.55
C GLY A 28 0.24 12.69 0.63
N ILE A 29 -0.31 11.47 0.51
CA ILE A 29 -1.08 10.81 1.57
C ILE A 29 -0.23 10.61 2.83
N ASN A 30 1.02 10.16 2.69
CA ASN A 30 1.92 9.96 3.83
C ASN A 30 2.29 11.28 4.54
N THR A 31 2.45 12.36 3.79
CA THR A 31 2.74 13.70 4.35
C THR A 31 1.54 14.22 5.13
N LEU A 32 0.34 14.05 4.57
CA LEU A 32 -0.92 14.41 5.21
C LEU A 32 -1.18 13.56 6.47
N PHE A 33 -0.92 12.26 6.40
CA PHE A 33 -0.95 11.35 7.54
C PHE A 33 -0.02 11.83 8.67
N LYS A 34 1.21 12.22 8.34
CA LYS A 34 2.17 12.76 9.31
C LYS A 34 1.71 14.08 9.90
N ALA A 35 1.13 14.97 9.09
CA ALA A 35 0.58 16.24 9.58
C ALA A 35 -0.63 16.03 10.50
N ALA A 36 -1.48 15.04 10.23
CA ALA A 36 -2.64 14.67 11.03
C ALA A 36 -2.25 14.05 12.38
N THR A 37 -1.29 13.12 12.38
CA THR A 37 -0.78 12.48 13.61
C THR A 37 -0.02 13.46 14.51
N LEU A 38 0.75 14.40 13.94
CA LEU A 38 1.39 15.48 14.71
C LEU A 38 0.37 16.40 15.43
N LYS A 39 -0.88 16.44 14.97
CA LYS A 39 -1.98 17.17 15.61
C LYS A 39 -2.78 16.31 16.60
N GLY A 40 -2.31 15.11 16.91
CA GLY A 40 -2.88 14.22 17.92
C GLY A 40 -3.98 13.29 17.42
N ILE A 41 -4.16 13.15 16.10
CA ILE A 41 -5.14 12.20 15.54
C ILE A 41 -4.57 10.78 15.61
N SER A 42 -5.35 9.84 16.15
CA SER A 42 -4.98 8.42 16.16
C SER A 42 -4.93 7.85 14.75
N PHE A 43 -3.94 7.01 14.48
CA PHE A 43 -3.77 6.34 13.19
C PHE A 43 -5.02 5.56 12.75
N HIS A 44 -5.70 4.88 13.68
CA HIS A 44 -6.91 4.11 13.38
C HIS A 44 -8.03 5.00 12.87
N VAL A 45 -8.23 6.16 13.51
CA VAL A 45 -9.22 7.15 13.10
C VAL A 45 -8.85 7.72 11.73
N PHE A 46 -7.58 8.07 11.50
CA PHE A 46 -7.11 8.56 10.20
C PHE A 46 -7.43 7.59 9.06
N LEU A 47 -7.19 6.28 9.24
CA LEU A 47 -7.52 5.28 8.23
C LEU A 47 -9.01 5.27 7.87
N VAL A 48 -9.90 5.37 8.87
CA VAL A 48 -11.34 5.40 8.62
C VAL A 48 -11.70 6.54 7.69
N TYR A 49 -11.20 7.75 7.97
CA TYR A 49 -11.50 8.91 7.16
C TYR A 49 -10.87 8.85 5.77
N ASP A 50 -9.63 8.38 5.64
CA ASP A 50 -8.96 8.23 4.33
C ASP A 50 -9.75 7.28 3.41
N TYR A 51 -10.11 6.10 3.92
CA TYR A 51 -10.87 5.11 3.15
C TYR A 51 -12.33 5.53 2.91
N ALA A 52 -12.98 6.21 3.86
CA ALA A 52 -14.33 6.74 3.69
C ALA A 52 -14.39 7.76 2.56
N VAL A 53 -13.44 8.68 2.53
CA VAL A 53 -13.40 9.74 1.53
C VAL A 53 -13.05 9.13 0.17
N ALA A 54 -12.05 8.26 0.10
CA ALA A 54 -11.72 7.52 -1.11
C ALA A 54 -12.95 6.82 -1.72
N ALA A 55 -13.76 6.15 -0.88
CA ALA A 55 -15.00 5.52 -1.30
C ALA A 55 -16.04 6.54 -1.80
N LEU A 56 -16.21 7.67 -1.12
CA LEU A 56 -17.18 8.72 -1.51
C LEU A 56 -16.89 9.32 -2.90
N LEU A 57 -15.63 9.38 -3.30
CA LEU A 57 -15.24 9.99 -4.58
C LEU A 57 -15.28 9.01 -5.72
N LEU A 58 -14.97 7.75 -5.41
CA LEU A 58 -15.14 6.66 -6.33
C LEU A 58 -16.62 6.24 -6.44
N LEU A 59 -17.51 6.78 -5.60
CA LEU A 59 -18.95 6.52 -5.62
C LEU A 59 -19.60 6.69 -7.00
N PRO A 60 -19.28 7.70 -7.83
CA PRO A 60 -19.87 7.84 -9.16
C PRO A 60 -19.42 6.73 -10.12
N THR A 61 -18.25 6.14 -9.90
CA THR A 61 -17.64 5.19 -10.84
C THR A 61 -18.49 3.93 -11.11
N PRO A 62 -19.07 3.22 -10.12
CA PRO A 62 -19.96 2.08 -10.39
C PRO A 62 -21.28 2.47 -11.09
N PHE A 63 -21.76 3.70 -10.94
CA PHE A 63 -23.03 4.15 -11.54
C PHE A 63 -22.86 4.71 -12.96
N PHE A 64 -21.72 5.31 -13.26
CA PHE A 64 -21.41 5.92 -14.56
C PHE A 64 -20.63 5.01 -15.52
N SER A 65 -20.18 3.84 -15.08
CA SER A 65 -19.45 2.87 -15.91
C SER A 65 -20.38 2.14 -16.91
N TYR A 66 -21.02 2.89 -17.80
CA TYR A 66 -21.88 2.39 -18.88
C TYR A 66 -21.08 2.15 -20.19
N ARG A 67 -19.74 2.27 -20.18
CA ARG A 67 -18.96 2.37 -21.42
C ARG A 67 -18.11 1.13 -21.72
N SER A 68 -18.60 0.37 -22.70
CA SER A 68 -17.83 -0.39 -23.71
C SER A 68 -17.32 -1.82 -23.43
N ARG A 69 -17.57 -2.44 -22.29
CA ARG A 69 -17.40 -3.91 -22.15
C ARG A 69 -18.64 -4.53 -21.53
N VAL A 70 -19.05 -5.70 -22.03
CA VAL A 70 -20.05 -6.54 -21.37
C VAL A 70 -19.39 -7.03 -20.08
N LEU A 71 -19.56 -6.28 -18.99
CA LEU A 71 -19.05 -6.69 -17.69
C LEU A 71 -19.93 -7.81 -17.13
N PRO A 72 -19.34 -8.83 -16.49
CA PRO A 72 -20.13 -9.78 -15.73
C PRO A 72 -20.90 -9.05 -14.63
N PRO A 73 -22.11 -9.48 -14.27
CA PRO A 73 -22.85 -8.86 -13.18
C PRO A 73 -22.05 -8.98 -11.88
N LEU A 74 -22.14 -7.95 -11.03
CA LEU A 74 -21.45 -7.93 -9.75
C LEU A 74 -22.13 -8.94 -8.80
N SER A 75 -21.60 -10.16 -8.78
CA SER A 75 -22.11 -11.24 -7.95
C SER A 75 -21.60 -11.13 -6.52
N LEU A 76 -22.36 -11.67 -5.55
CA LEU A 76 -21.92 -11.76 -4.15
C LEU A 76 -20.58 -12.48 -4.01
N ARG A 77 -20.26 -13.44 -4.90
CA ARG A 77 -18.97 -14.13 -4.90
C ARG A 77 -17.80 -13.18 -5.17
N ILE A 78 -17.96 -12.28 -6.15
CA ILE A 78 -16.94 -11.26 -6.47
C ILE A 78 -16.84 -10.27 -5.30
N LEU A 79 -17.98 -9.84 -4.75
CA LEU A 79 -17.99 -8.95 -3.59
C LEU A 79 -17.29 -9.57 -2.38
N CYS A 80 -17.50 -10.86 -2.09
CA CYS A 80 -16.79 -11.58 -1.04
C CYS A 80 -15.28 -11.64 -1.29
N LYS A 81 -14.84 -11.86 -2.55
CA LYS A 81 -13.41 -11.80 -2.90
C LYS A 81 -12.84 -10.40 -2.65
N ILE A 82 -13.56 -9.34 -3.03
CA ILE A 82 -13.15 -7.96 -2.75
C ILE A 82 -13.12 -7.68 -1.24
N GLY A 83 -14.07 -8.21 -0.48
CA GLY A 83 -14.10 -8.13 0.98
C GLY A 83 -12.89 -8.81 1.63
N LEU A 84 -12.53 -10.01 1.16
CA LEU A 84 -11.31 -10.71 1.58
C LEU A 84 -10.05 -9.91 1.22
N LEU A 85 -10.00 -9.32 0.02
CA LEU A 85 -8.93 -8.41 -0.40
C LEU A 85 -8.82 -7.21 0.54
N GLY A 86 -9.96 -6.63 0.96
CA GLY A 86 -10.05 -5.58 1.96
C GLY A 86 -9.50 -5.99 3.32
N PHE A 87 -9.86 -7.17 3.80
CA PHE A 87 -9.35 -7.73 5.05
C PHE A 87 -7.83 -7.95 5.04
N ILE A 88 -7.29 -8.47 3.93
CA ILE A 88 -5.84 -8.61 3.74
C ILE A 88 -5.17 -7.23 3.75
N GLY A 89 -5.77 -6.25 3.06
CA GLY A 89 -5.25 -4.87 2.97
C GLY A 89 -5.13 -4.18 4.33
N ILE A 90 -6.19 -4.19 5.14
CA ILE A 90 -6.15 -3.57 6.47
C ILE A 90 -5.18 -4.30 7.42
N SER A 91 -5.14 -5.63 7.36
CA SER A 91 -4.20 -6.43 8.15
C SER A 91 -2.75 -6.10 7.80
N CYS A 92 -2.45 -5.93 6.51
CA CYS A 92 -1.15 -5.51 6.01
C CYS A 92 -0.75 -4.14 6.58
N GLN A 93 -1.66 -3.17 6.55
CA GLN A 93 -1.39 -1.84 7.11
C GLN A 93 -1.11 -1.92 8.61
N ILE A 94 -1.97 -2.56 9.39
CA ILE A 94 -1.80 -2.70 10.85
C ILE A 94 -0.43 -3.33 11.18
N MET A 95 -0.04 -4.39 10.48
CA MET A 95 1.26 -5.04 10.70
C MET A 95 2.42 -4.12 10.36
N GLY A 96 2.30 -3.29 9.32
CA GLY A 96 3.32 -2.31 8.97
C GLY A 96 3.53 -1.25 10.03
N TYR A 97 2.45 -0.61 10.49
CA TYR A 97 2.55 0.41 11.53
C TYR A 97 3.03 -0.16 12.86
N THR A 98 2.51 -1.33 13.25
CA THR A 98 2.95 -2.05 14.44
C THR A 98 4.45 -2.40 14.34
N GLY A 99 4.89 -2.86 13.17
CA GLY A 99 6.28 -3.17 12.88
C GLY A 99 7.21 -1.97 12.99
N ILE A 100 6.76 -0.78 12.55
CA ILE A 100 7.48 0.48 12.72
C ILE A 100 7.53 0.91 14.19
N ILE A 101 6.42 0.75 14.94
CA ILE A 101 6.32 1.11 16.36
C ILE A 101 7.31 0.29 17.21
N TYR A 102 7.38 -1.03 17.00
CA TYR A 102 8.29 -1.91 17.74
C TYR A 102 9.72 -1.93 17.18
N GLY A 103 9.88 -1.58 15.90
CA GLY A 103 11.15 -1.55 15.20
C GLY A 103 11.64 -0.11 14.95
N SER A 104 11.88 0.21 13.69
CA SER A 104 12.20 1.56 13.26
C SER A 104 11.80 1.78 11.79
N PRO A 105 11.61 3.02 11.34
CA PRO A 105 11.41 3.33 9.93
C PRO A 105 12.55 2.84 9.03
N THR A 106 13.80 2.88 9.52
CA THR A 106 14.97 2.37 8.79
C THR A 106 14.90 0.86 8.61
N LEU A 107 14.48 0.12 9.64
CA LEU A 107 14.25 -1.33 9.56
C LEU A 107 13.14 -1.66 8.55
N SER A 108 12.06 -0.88 8.54
CA SER A 108 10.96 -1.02 7.56
C SER A 108 11.47 -0.83 6.14
N SER A 109 12.24 0.22 5.87
CA SER A 109 12.84 0.49 4.55
C SER A 109 13.84 -0.59 4.13
N ALA A 110 14.58 -1.17 5.08
CA ALA A 110 15.49 -2.28 4.80
C ALA A 110 14.72 -3.53 4.37
N ILE A 111 13.69 -3.91 5.12
CA ILE A 111 12.88 -5.11 4.82
C ILE A 111 12.04 -4.89 3.54
N SER A 112 11.60 -3.66 3.23
CA SER A 112 10.87 -3.35 1.99
C SER A 112 11.66 -3.66 0.73
N ASN A 113 12.99 -3.58 0.78
CA ASN A 113 13.84 -3.99 -0.33
C ASN A 113 13.78 -5.50 -0.61
N LEU A 114 13.15 -6.31 0.25
CA LEU A 114 12.87 -7.73 0.01
C LEU A 114 11.52 -7.96 -0.67
N THR A 115 10.66 -6.94 -0.82
CA THR A 115 9.34 -7.06 -1.48
C THR A 115 9.45 -7.72 -2.87
N PRO A 116 10.39 -7.35 -3.77
CA PRO A 116 10.50 -8.01 -5.08
C PRO A 116 10.84 -9.50 -4.98
N ALA A 117 11.63 -9.89 -3.98
CA ALA A 117 11.98 -11.29 -3.72
C ALA A 117 10.75 -12.11 -3.30
N PHE A 118 9.99 -11.61 -2.32
CA PHE A 118 8.75 -12.25 -1.89
C PHE A 118 7.72 -12.31 -3.02
N THR A 119 7.61 -11.25 -3.82
CA THR A 119 6.75 -11.20 -5.00
C THR A 119 7.07 -12.32 -5.98
N PHE A 120 8.35 -12.53 -6.29
CA PHE A 120 8.77 -13.58 -7.20
C PHE A 120 8.50 -14.99 -6.64
N ILE A 121 8.80 -15.21 -5.36
CA ILE A 121 8.51 -16.49 -4.68
C ILE A 121 7.01 -16.81 -4.73
N LEU A 122 6.16 -15.85 -4.41
CA LEU A 122 4.71 -16.03 -4.45
C LEU A 122 4.21 -16.24 -5.89
N ALA A 123 4.73 -15.52 -6.88
CA ALA A 123 4.38 -15.73 -8.28
C ALA A 123 4.67 -17.17 -8.76
N ILE A 124 5.75 -17.78 -8.28
CA ILE A 124 6.07 -19.19 -8.54
C ILE A 124 5.09 -20.11 -7.81
N LEU A 125 4.82 -19.85 -6.52
CA LEU A 125 3.92 -20.65 -5.68
C LEU A 125 2.49 -20.69 -6.25
N PHE A 126 1.97 -19.54 -6.68
CA PHE A 126 0.66 -19.40 -7.34
C PHE A 126 0.68 -19.85 -8.82
N ARG A 127 1.80 -20.38 -9.33
CA ARG A 127 1.98 -20.82 -10.71
C ARG A 127 1.70 -19.75 -11.77
N MET A 128 1.75 -18.47 -11.39
CA MET A 128 1.68 -17.34 -12.31
C MET A 128 2.95 -17.24 -13.16
N GLU A 129 4.07 -17.75 -12.65
CA GLU A 129 5.36 -17.77 -13.34
C GLU A 129 5.91 -19.20 -13.47
N LYS A 130 6.23 -19.62 -14.71
CA LYS A 130 6.96 -20.87 -14.97
C LYS A 130 8.45 -20.60 -14.97
N LEU A 131 9.18 -21.15 -14.00
CA LEU A 131 10.63 -21.08 -13.93
C LEU A 131 11.27 -21.93 -15.03
N VAL A 132 11.56 -21.31 -16.16
CA VAL A 132 12.45 -21.87 -17.18
C VAL A 132 13.78 -21.15 -17.07
N LEU A 133 14.71 -21.71 -16.28
CA LEU A 133 16.01 -21.09 -15.96
C LEU A 133 16.86 -20.71 -17.19
N LYS A 134 16.56 -21.29 -18.35
CA LYS A 134 17.22 -20.99 -19.63
C LYS A 134 16.67 -19.73 -20.33
N ARG A 135 15.50 -19.22 -19.92
CA ARG A 135 14.93 -17.98 -20.49
C ARG A 135 15.59 -16.75 -19.87
N ARG A 136 16.03 -15.82 -20.73
CA ARG A 136 16.61 -14.52 -20.31
C ARG A 136 15.69 -13.72 -19.37
N SER A 137 14.38 -13.77 -19.57
CA SER A 137 13.42 -13.09 -18.68
C SER A 137 13.40 -13.68 -17.27
N SER A 138 13.52 -15.00 -17.12
CA SER A 138 13.56 -15.65 -15.81
C SER A 138 14.91 -15.39 -15.12
N GLN A 139 16.01 -15.39 -15.87
CA GLN A 139 17.32 -15.00 -15.35
C GLN A 139 17.36 -13.54 -14.87
N ALA A 140 16.77 -12.62 -15.64
CA ALA A 140 16.68 -11.21 -15.23
C ALA A 140 15.87 -11.01 -13.94
N LYS A 141 14.78 -11.76 -13.76
CA LYS A 141 13.98 -11.72 -12.52
C LYS A 141 14.73 -12.29 -11.31
N VAL A 142 15.45 -13.40 -11.50
CA VAL A 142 16.31 -13.98 -10.44
C VAL A 142 17.44 -13.02 -10.08
N MET A 143 18.11 -12.43 -11.08
CA MET A 143 19.19 -11.47 -10.85
C MET A 143 18.69 -10.19 -10.18
N GLY A 144 17.53 -9.66 -10.60
CA GLY A 144 16.87 -8.54 -9.94
C GLY A 144 16.49 -8.86 -8.48
N THR A 145 16.04 -10.09 -8.22
CA THR A 145 15.77 -10.56 -6.85
C THR A 145 17.05 -10.57 -6.00
N ILE A 146 18.15 -11.11 -6.53
CA ILE A 146 19.46 -11.14 -5.85
C ILE A 146 19.92 -9.70 -5.56
N ILE A 147 19.89 -8.81 -6.55
CA ILE A 147 20.28 -7.41 -6.39
C ILE A 147 19.42 -6.71 -5.33
N SER A 148 18.12 -6.98 -5.29
CA SER A 148 17.19 -6.43 -4.29
C SER A 148 17.55 -6.88 -2.87
N ILE A 149 17.84 -8.18 -2.69
CA ILE A 149 18.28 -8.75 -1.41
C ILE A 149 19.63 -8.12 -1.00
N THR A 150 20.60 -8.05 -1.92
CA THR A 150 21.90 -7.43 -1.67
C THR A 150 21.74 -5.96 -1.29
N GLY A 151 20.88 -5.19 -1.98
CA GLY A 151 20.57 -3.81 -1.66
C GLY A 151 19.96 -3.65 -0.26
N ALA A 152 19.07 -4.56 0.15
CA ALA A 152 18.54 -4.62 1.51
C ALA A 152 19.65 -4.78 2.56
N PHE A 153 20.57 -5.73 2.35
CA PHE A 153 21.69 -5.94 3.25
C PHE A 153 22.65 -4.75 3.30
N VAL A 154 22.96 -4.13 2.15
CA VAL A 154 23.82 -2.94 2.09
C VAL A 154 23.20 -1.80 2.89
N VAL A 155 21.92 -1.47 2.65
CA VAL A 155 21.22 -0.39 3.39
C VAL A 155 21.17 -0.69 4.90
N THR A 156 20.96 -1.95 5.28
CA THR A 156 20.87 -2.35 6.69
C THR A 156 22.23 -2.29 7.40
N LEU A 157 23.30 -2.69 6.72
CA LEU A 157 24.64 -2.81 7.30
C LEU A 157 25.46 -1.53 7.13
N TYR A 158 25.05 -0.62 6.25
CA TYR A 158 25.72 0.66 6.03
C TYR A 158 25.51 1.61 7.20
N LYS A 159 26.53 1.71 8.07
CA LYS A 159 26.60 2.72 9.13
C LYS A 159 27.15 4.04 8.55
N GLY A 160 26.30 4.78 7.85
CA GLY A 160 26.60 6.14 7.40
C GLY A 160 26.49 7.18 8.54
N PRO A 161 27.17 8.33 8.45
CA PRO A 161 27.00 9.42 9.40
C PRO A 161 25.56 9.95 9.38
N ALA A 162 25.00 10.21 10.57
CA ALA A 162 23.63 10.73 10.70
C ALA A 162 23.52 12.13 10.08
N ILE A 163 22.81 12.23 8.95
CA ILE A 163 22.69 13.47 8.16
C ILE A 163 21.72 14.48 8.81
N VAL A 164 20.89 14.04 9.77
CA VAL A 164 19.94 14.91 10.47
C VAL A 164 20.26 14.93 11.97
N LYS A 165 21.07 15.91 12.40
CA LYS A 165 21.09 16.38 13.79
C LYS A 165 19.85 17.24 14.01
N ALA A 166 18.68 16.64 14.13
CA ALA A 166 17.51 17.35 14.61
C ALA A 166 17.66 17.51 16.13
N SER A 167 18.07 18.71 16.55
CA SER A 167 17.97 19.20 17.92
C SER A 167 16.49 19.37 18.30
N MET A 168 15.81 18.25 18.52
CA MET A 168 14.52 18.21 19.18
C MET A 168 14.66 17.18 20.30
N SER A 169 14.82 17.71 21.52
CA SER A 169 14.80 16.96 22.77
C SER A 169 13.42 16.34 22.96
N LEU A 170 13.14 15.25 22.25
CA LEU A 170 12.07 14.34 22.61
C LEU A 170 12.71 13.30 23.55
N HIS A 171 12.42 13.40 24.85
CA HIS A 171 12.68 12.33 25.80
C HIS A 171 11.93 11.07 25.31
N GLN A 172 12.59 10.23 24.52
CA GLN A 172 12.23 8.84 24.35
C GLN A 172 13.17 8.01 25.23
N PRO A 173 12.65 7.17 26.13
CA PRO A 173 13.49 6.33 26.96
C PRO A 173 14.19 5.30 26.07
N LEU A 174 15.48 5.49 25.86
CA LEU A 174 16.36 4.62 25.08
C LEU A 174 16.70 3.31 25.82
N ASN A 175 15.74 2.71 26.55
CA ASN A 175 15.99 1.69 27.57
C ASN A 175 15.19 0.37 27.39
N SER A 176 15.04 -0.19 26.18
CA SER A 176 14.50 -1.57 26.00
C SER A 176 14.98 -2.29 24.72
N SER A 177 16.26 -2.11 24.37
CA SER A 177 16.68 -2.05 22.96
C SER A 177 17.14 -3.36 22.25
N SER A 178 16.77 -4.57 22.69
CA SER A 178 17.12 -5.80 21.94
C SER A 178 15.99 -6.79 21.64
N THR A 179 14.88 -6.79 22.37
CA THR A 179 13.76 -7.73 22.14
C THR A 179 12.67 -7.14 21.23
N ASN A 180 12.44 -5.83 21.30
CA ASN A 180 11.37 -5.16 20.57
C ASN A 180 11.63 -5.06 19.06
N TRP A 181 12.90 -4.88 18.65
CA TRP A 181 13.24 -4.75 17.22
C TRP A 181 13.01 -6.06 16.44
N VAL A 182 13.17 -7.22 17.08
CA VAL A 182 12.90 -8.53 16.47
C VAL A 182 11.40 -8.67 16.20
N ILE A 183 10.57 -8.31 17.18
CA ILE A 183 9.10 -8.30 17.03
C ILE A 183 8.69 -7.34 15.92
N GLY A 184 9.27 -6.13 15.89
CA GLY A 184 9.08 -5.16 14.80
C GLY A 184 9.46 -5.73 13.44
N GLY A 185 10.63 -6.38 13.34
CA GLY A 185 11.09 -7.04 12.12
C GLY A 185 10.18 -8.17 11.65
N VAL A 186 9.60 -8.96 12.56
CA VAL A 186 8.62 -10.01 12.23
C VAL A 186 7.36 -9.39 11.62
N PHE A 187 6.78 -8.37 12.27
CA PHE A 187 5.59 -7.67 11.74
C PHE A 187 5.86 -7.05 10.37
N LEU A 188 7.02 -6.41 10.19
CA LEU A 188 7.44 -5.83 8.90
C LEU A 188 7.66 -6.91 7.83
N THR A 189 8.19 -8.07 8.19
CA THR A 189 8.38 -9.19 7.25
C THR A 189 7.03 -9.75 6.82
N VAL A 190 6.09 -9.93 7.76
CA VAL A 190 4.72 -10.37 7.47
C VAL A 190 4.02 -9.37 6.54
N GLN A 191 4.15 -8.07 6.80
CA GLN A 191 3.65 -7.02 5.89
C GLN A 191 4.25 -7.19 4.48
N ASN A 192 5.56 -7.39 4.38
CA ASN A 192 6.27 -7.55 3.11
C ASN A 192 5.89 -8.80 2.31
N ILE A 193 5.36 -9.83 2.96
CA ILE A 193 4.79 -11.02 2.31
C ILE A 193 3.32 -10.78 1.93
N LEU A 194 2.56 -10.08 2.79
CA LEU A 194 1.17 -9.74 2.55
C LEU A 194 0.97 -8.79 1.38
N ILE A 195 1.88 -7.82 1.15
CA ILE A 195 1.78 -6.86 0.05
C ILE A 195 1.74 -7.58 -1.32
N PRO A 196 2.72 -8.42 -1.70
CA PRO A 196 2.65 -9.12 -2.97
C PRO A 196 1.49 -10.12 -3.05
N PHE A 197 1.14 -10.77 -1.94
CA PHE A 197 -0.02 -11.65 -1.89
C PHE A 197 -1.32 -10.90 -2.18
N TRP A 198 -1.47 -9.70 -1.62
CA TRP A 198 -2.58 -8.78 -1.91
C TRP A 198 -2.62 -8.41 -3.39
N TYR A 199 -1.49 -8.05 -4.00
CA TYR A 199 -1.43 -7.76 -5.44
C TYR A 199 -1.81 -8.95 -6.30
N ILE A 200 -1.32 -10.15 -5.99
CA ILE A 200 -1.68 -11.38 -6.71
C ILE A 200 -3.19 -11.62 -6.61
N PHE A 201 -3.77 -11.49 -5.41
CA PHE A 201 -5.19 -11.68 -5.23
C PHE A 201 -6.03 -10.61 -5.95
N LEU A 202 -5.57 -9.35 -5.95
CA LEU A 202 -6.16 -8.28 -6.75
C LEU A 202 -6.13 -8.64 -8.25
N THR A 203 -5.00 -9.13 -8.78
CA THR A 203 -4.91 -9.52 -10.20
C THR A 203 -5.90 -10.62 -10.57
N GLN A 204 -6.12 -11.61 -9.70
CA GLN A 204 -7.12 -12.67 -9.93
C GLN A 204 -8.55 -12.11 -9.96
N ILE A 205 -8.87 -11.14 -9.09
CA ILE A 205 -10.17 -10.46 -9.12
C ILE A 205 -10.32 -9.65 -10.41
N MET A 206 -9.25 -8.98 -10.86
CA MET A 206 -9.25 -8.18 -12.09
C MET A 206 -9.38 -9.02 -13.36
N GLU A 207 -8.95 -10.28 -13.35
CA GLU A 207 -9.20 -11.22 -14.45
C GLU A 207 -10.69 -11.62 -14.55
N GLU A 208 -11.37 -11.76 -13.42
CA GLU A 208 -12.80 -12.10 -13.37
C GLU A 208 -13.72 -10.89 -13.54
N TYR A 209 -13.31 -9.73 -13.03
CA TYR A 209 -14.08 -8.49 -13.04
C TYR A 209 -13.19 -7.31 -13.46
N PRO A 210 -13.06 -7.06 -14.78
CA PRO A 210 -12.11 -6.09 -15.33
C PRO A 210 -12.60 -4.63 -15.26
N ALA A 211 -13.17 -4.20 -14.12
CA ALA A 211 -13.47 -2.80 -13.82
C ALA A 211 -12.71 -2.34 -12.58
N GLU A 212 -11.54 -1.75 -12.81
CA GLU A 212 -10.59 -1.32 -11.79
C GLU A 212 -11.24 -0.35 -10.78
N LEU A 213 -11.87 0.72 -11.27
CA LEU A 213 -12.48 1.74 -10.42
C LEU A 213 -13.59 1.16 -9.53
N THR A 214 -14.39 0.24 -10.05
CA THR A 214 -15.45 -0.43 -9.29
C THR A 214 -14.87 -1.37 -8.23
N VAL A 215 -13.84 -2.16 -8.56
CA VAL A 215 -13.16 -3.03 -7.58
C VAL A 215 -12.52 -2.19 -6.47
N VAL A 216 -11.85 -1.10 -6.83
CA VAL A 216 -11.21 -0.18 -5.89
C VAL A 216 -12.26 0.51 -5.01
N PHE A 217 -13.41 0.91 -5.56
CA PHE A 217 -14.52 1.45 -4.77
C PHE A 217 -14.99 0.48 -3.68
N PHE A 218 -15.36 -0.75 -4.06
CA PHE A 218 -15.83 -1.75 -3.10
C PHE A 218 -14.73 -2.17 -2.11
N TYR A 219 -13.47 -2.22 -2.55
CA TYR A 219 -12.32 -2.45 -1.68
C TYR A 219 -12.22 -1.36 -0.61
N ASN A 220 -12.25 -0.07 -0.99
CA ASN A 220 -12.19 1.04 -0.04
C ASN A 220 -13.38 1.02 0.93
N LEU A 221 -14.59 0.67 0.47
CA LEU A 221 -15.76 0.50 1.36
C LEU A 221 -15.55 -0.61 2.39
N CYS A 222 -15.08 -1.78 1.96
CA CYS A 222 -14.81 -2.90 2.88
C CYS A 222 -13.72 -2.54 3.89
N VAL A 223 -12.62 -1.93 3.44
CA VAL A 223 -11.55 -1.49 4.33
C VAL A 223 -12.03 -0.42 5.30
N CYS A 224 -12.80 0.57 4.84
CA CYS A 224 -13.40 1.59 5.68
C CYS A 224 -14.26 0.97 6.78
N PHE A 225 -15.11 0.00 6.43
CA PHE A 225 -15.96 -0.68 7.40
C PHE A 225 -15.16 -1.44 8.45
N ILE A 226 -14.15 -2.22 8.04
CA ILE A 226 -13.30 -2.97 8.97
C ILE A 226 -12.49 -1.99 9.85
N ALA A 227 -11.91 -0.95 9.25
CA ALA A 227 -11.17 0.08 9.97
C ALA A 227 -12.06 0.82 10.98
N LEU A 228 -13.34 1.06 10.65
CA LEU A 228 -14.29 1.68 11.57
C LEU A 228 -14.56 0.78 12.77
N VAL A 229 -14.80 -0.51 12.55
CA VAL A 229 -14.99 -1.48 13.63
C VAL A 229 -13.75 -1.56 14.52
N VAL A 230 -12.56 -1.72 13.94
CA VAL A 230 -11.30 -1.75 14.68
C VAL A 230 -11.06 -0.45 15.44
N GLY A 231 -11.27 0.69 14.76
CA GLY A 231 -11.13 2.02 15.35
C GLY A 231 -12.06 2.20 16.54
N LEU A 232 -13.33 1.82 16.46
CA LEU A 232 -14.30 1.96 17.56
C LEU A 232 -13.93 1.09 18.76
N VAL A 233 -13.32 -0.07 18.53
CA VAL A 233 -12.84 -0.97 19.59
C VAL A 233 -11.60 -0.39 20.29
N VAL A 234 -10.64 0.13 19.52
CA VAL A 234 -9.35 0.62 20.01
C VAL A 234 -9.47 2.03 20.60
N GLU A 235 -10.14 2.94 19.89
CA GLU A 235 -10.31 4.35 20.25
C GLU A 235 -11.72 4.59 20.77
N ARG A 236 -11.95 4.22 22.03
CA ARG A 236 -13.27 4.39 22.70
C ARG A 236 -13.59 5.84 23.04
N ASN A 237 -12.61 6.73 23.02
CA ASN A 237 -12.78 8.14 23.37
C ASN A 237 -13.39 8.91 22.20
N ALA A 238 -14.60 9.43 22.36
CA ALA A 238 -15.28 10.22 21.33
C ALA A 238 -14.50 11.49 20.91
N SER A 239 -13.60 12.00 21.76
CA SER A 239 -12.71 13.11 21.44
C SER A 239 -11.67 12.76 20.36
N ALA A 240 -11.22 11.50 20.28
CA ALA A 240 -10.27 11.04 19.27
C ALA A 240 -10.87 11.03 17.85
N TRP A 241 -12.20 10.95 17.74
CA TRP A 241 -12.95 10.96 16.48
C TRP A 241 -13.28 12.37 15.98
N ARG A 242 -13.11 13.40 16.82
CA ARG A 242 -13.35 14.80 16.43
C ARG A 242 -12.22 15.30 15.54
N ILE A 243 -12.44 15.22 14.24
CA ILE A 243 -11.58 15.86 13.27
C ILE A 243 -11.82 17.38 13.27
N ARG A 244 -10.76 18.16 13.51
CA ARG A 244 -10.81 19.61 13.29
C ARG A 244 -10.81 19.90 11.78
N PRO A 245 -11.82 20.61 11.25
CA PRO A 245 -12.08 20.70 9.82
C PRO A 245 -10.95 21.35 9.00
N ASP A 246 -10.15 22.24 9.58
CA ASP A 246 -9.28 23.16 8.82
C ASP A 246 -8.11 22.48 8.08
N ILE A 247 -7.65 21.31 8.54
CA ILE A 247 -6.51 20.59 7.91
C ILE A 247 -6.93 19.25 7.34
N ALA A 248 -7.89 18.58 7.99
CA ALA A 248 -8.36 17.30 7.53
C ALA A 248 -9.20 17.42 6.26
N LEU A 249 -10.10 18.40 6.13
CA LEU A 249 -10.82 18.60 4.86
C LEU A 249 -9.86 18.99 3.73
N ALA A 250 -8.86 19.83 4.00
CA ALA A 250 -7.85 20.20 3.00
C ALA A 250 -6.97 19.00 2.58
N SER A 251 -6.57 18.14 3.52
CA SER A 251 -5.81 16.92 3.24
C SER A 251 -6.65 15.90 2.48
N VAL A 252 -7.90 15.75 2.90
CA VAL A 252 -8.88 14.82 2.36
C VAL A 252 -9.32 15.23 0.96
N ILE A 253 -9.44 16.52 0.66
CA ILE A 253 -9.80 17.00 -0.68
C ILE A 253 -8.58 16.93 -1.64
N CYS A 254 -7.35 17.12 -1.12
CA CYS A 254 -6.12 17.02 -1.93
C CYS A 254 -5.71 15.58 -2.27
N SER A 255 -5.93 14.59 -1.39
CA SER A 255 -5.61 13.17 -1.65
C SER A 255 -6.49 12.52 -2.73
N VAL A 256 -7.44 13.29 -3.23
CA VAL A 256 -8.68 12.85 -3.86
C VAL A 256 -8.79 13.41 -5.25
N ARG A 257 -8.56 14.72 -5.37
CA ARG A 257 -8.34 15.43 -6.63
C ARG A 257 -7.21 14.80 -7.46
N THR A 258 -6.32 14.04 -6.81
CA THR A 258 -5.18 13.34 -7.43
C THR A 258 -5.45 11.86 -7.75
N ARG A 259 -6.46 11.21 -7.17
CA ARG A 259 -6.89 9.85 -7.54
C ARG A 259 -7.78 9.81 -8.78
N ASP A 260 -8.45 10.92 -9.09
CA ASP A 260 -9.31 11.07 -10.28
C ASP A 260 -8.52 11.26 -11.60
N CYS A 261 -7.18 11.31 -11.55
CA CYS A 261 -6.32 11.41 -12.75
C CYS A 261 -5.83 10.06 -13.30
N ILE A 262 -6.36 8.94 -12.78
CA ILE A 262 -6.13 7.58 -13.29
C ILE A 262 -7.27 7.18 -14.21
#